data_AF-A0A816S0Q5-F1
#
_entry.id   AF-A0A816S0Q5-F1
#
_cell.length_a   1.000
_cell.length_b   1.000
_cell.length_c   1.000
_cell.angle_alpha   90.00
_cell.angle_beta   90.00
_cell.angle_gamma   90.00
#
_symmetry.space_group_name_H-M   'P 1'
#
loop_
_entity.id
_entity.type
_entity.pdbx_description
1 polymer ?
#
loop_
_entity_poly.entity_id
_entity_poly.type
_entity_poly.pdbx_seq_one_letter_code
_entity_poly.pdbx_strand_id
1 'polypeptide(L)'
;MPAEHIRKIIRDHDDMTNRKFRHDKRVYLGALKYVPHAVYKLLDNMPMRWVKIRNVRVIYHITGAITFVDEISWVIEPVFVVQWGAMWIMMRREKRDRRHFKRMRFPPFDGDEPPLDYADNILDVEPLEAIQLQLDPDEDKAIYEWFYDHKPLTDTKMVNGSTYRRWQLTLPILSTQYGMVNQLLTDLVDDNYLYLFDLKSFFTANAFHVAIPGSPKCEPLVKDINPNDEDWNEFNDMNKIIIRQLIRTMYRIAFPYLYNSYPFKVYLAWYHTANVVFIKTEDPDLPTFYFDPLINRIAHRDTVKSVDAQIDVSTQDYDNEEEEFVLPEEFEPLLTGVPLYTDDTANVIALVWAPRPFNRRSDRTRRALDISLVKSCYLEHCPSEHPVKVRVSYQKLLKCFVLNALHHRKPNPQKKRYLFRSFKSTKFFQSTTLDWVEFGLQVCREGYNMLSLLIHRKNLNCLHLDYNFS
;
A
#
# COMPACT_ATOMS: atom_id res chain seq x y z
N MET A 1 -21.53 15.67 -21.98
CA MET A 1 -21.91 17.10 -22.06
C MET A 1 -20.64 17.93 -22.07
N PRO A 2 -20.64 19.11 -22.70
CA PRO A 2 -19.54 20.07 -22.57
C PRO A 2 -19.35 20.50 -21.10
N ALA A 3 -18.11 20.74 -20.67
CA ALA A 3 -17.80 21.21 -19.33
C ALA A 3 -18.44 22.59 -19.02
N GLU A 4 -18.55 23.45 -20.03
CA GLU A 4 -19.18 24.77 -19.92
C GLU A 4 -20.64 24.71 -19.49
N HIS A 5 -21.35 23.63 -19.82
CA HIS A 5 -22.77 23.50 -19.48
C HIS A 5 -22.98 23.52 -17.97
N ILE A 6 -22.19 22.74 -17.22
CA ILE A 6 -22.30 22.72 -15.76
C ILE A 6 -21.76 24.01 -15.12
N ARG A 7 -20.65 24.57 -15.64
CA ARG A 7 -20.10 25.84 -15.17
C ARG A 7 -21.13 26.95 -15.22
N LYS A 8 -21.83 27.07 -16.35
CA LYS A 8 -22.89 28.07 -16.54
C LYS A 8 -24.05 27.84 -15.57
N ILE A 9 -24.49 26.60 -15.39
CA ILE A 9 -25.59 26.29 -14.46
C ILE A 9 -25.22 26.70 -13.04
N ILE A 10 -24.02 26.36 -12.56
CA ILE A 10 -23.59 26.67 -11.20
C ILE A 10 -23.42 28.18 -11.02
N ARG A 11 -22.87 28.89 -12.01
CA ARG A 11 -22.75 30.35 -12.01
C ARG A 11 -24.12 31.05 -12.03
N ASP A 12 -25.09 30.52 -12.77
CA ASP A 12 -26.45 31.09 -12.83
C ASP A 12 -27.21 30.92 -11.50
N HIS A 13 -27.00 29.80 -10.79
CA HIS A 13 -27.65 29.52 -9.50
C HIS A 13 -26.97 30.20 -8.31
N ASP A 14 -25.67 30.44 -8.41
CA ASP A 14 -24.74 31.03 -7.44
C ASP A 14 -25.05 30.72 -5.97
N ASP A 15 -25.79 31.59 -5.27
CA ASP A 15 -26.15 31.52 -3.84
C ASP A 15 -27.66 31.31 -3.60
N MET A 16 -28.43 30.98 -4.64
CA MET A 16 -29.86 30.65 -4.60
C MET A 16 -30.75 31.75 -3.98
N THR A 17 -30.28 33.00 -3.95
CA THR A 17 -31.05 34.16 -3.48
C THR A 17 -32.12 34.57 -4.50
N ASN A 18 -31.84 34.38 -5.79
CA ASN A 18 -32.70 34.78 -6.89
C ASN A 18 -34.04 34.03 -6.92
N ARG A 19 -35.15 34.78 -7.07
CA ARG A 19 -36.52 34.24 -7.14
C ARG A 19 -36.75 33.32 -8.34
N LYS A 20 -35.97 33.48 -9.43
CA LYS A 20 -36.04 32.64 -10.63
C LYS A 20 -35.89 31.14 -10.32
N PHE A 21 -35.00 30.80 -9.40
CA PHE A 21 -34.66 29.41 -9.04
C PHE A 21 -35.39 28.91 -7.78
N ARG A 22 -36.53 29.52 -7.44
CA ARG A 22 -37.30 29.16 -6.23
C ARG A 22 -37.73 27.68 -6.22
N HIS A 23 -38.06 27.12 -7.38
CA HIS A 23 -38.50 25.72 -7.51
C HIS A 23 -37.35 24.74 -7.21
N ASP A 24 -36.11 25.13 -7.53
CA ASP A 24 -34.92 24.29 -7.38
C ASP A 24 -34.41 24.24 -5.95
N LYS A 25 -34.75 25.22 -5.09
CA LYS A 25 -34.40 25.23 -3.64
C LYS A 25 -34.78 23.92 -2.93
N ARG A 26 -35.90 23.31 -3.31
CA ARG A 26 -36.36 22.03 -2.75
C ARG A 26 -35.41 20.89 -3.13
N VAL A 27 -34.89 20.90 -4.35
CA VAL A 27 -33.97 19.88 -4.86
C VAL A 27 -32.61 20.00 -4.18
N TYR A 28 -32.06 21.20 -4.05
CA TYR A 28 -30.81 21.46 -3.31
C TYR A 28 -30.88 20.92 -1.88
N LEU A 29 -31.95 21.25 -1.14
CA LEU A 29 -32.14 20.71 0.22
C LEU A 29 -32.28 19.18 0.25
N GLY A 30 -32.90 18.58 -0.77
CA GLY A 30 -32.99 17.13 -0.89
C GLY A 30 -31.63 16.45 -1.19
N ALA A 31 -30.77 17.15 -1.92
CA ALA A 31 -29.44 16.68 -2.29
C ALA A 31 -28.45 16.66 -1.09
N LEU A 32 -28.72 17.44 -0.04
CA LEU A 32 -27.91 17.47 1.20
C LEU A 32 -27.67 16.07 1.79
N LYS A 33 -28.63 15.15 1.65
CA LYS A 33 -28.50 13.74 2.08
C LYS A 33 -27.30 13.02 1.44
N TYR A 34 -26.90 13.41 0.24
CA TYR A 34 -25.86 12.74 -0.54
C TYR A 34 -24.51 13.47 -0.51
N VAL A 35 -24.41 14.65 0.12
CA VAL A 35 -23.16 15.42 0.26
C VAL A 35 -22.02 14.59 0.86
N PRO A 36 -22.21 13.77 1.92
CA PRO A 36 -21.11 12.93 2.43
C PRO A 36 -20.55 11.96 1.37
N HIS A 37 -21.37 11.51 0.43
CA HIS A 37 -20.94 10.63 -0.65
C HIS A 37 -20.18 11.39 -1.75
N ALA A 38 -20.57 12.63 -2.03
CA ALA A 38 -19.83 13.53 -2.93
C ALA A 38 -18.45 13.87 -2.36
N VAL A 39 -18.38 14.25 -1.07
CA VAL A 39 -17.12 14.53 -0.36
C VAL A 39 -16.21 13.30 -0.33
N TYR A 40 -16.75 12.11 -0.03
CA TYR A 40 -15.98 10.87 -0.10
C TYR A 40 -15.34 10.66 -1.48
N LYS A 41 -16.11 10.89 -2.55
CA LYS A 41 -15.64 10.73 -3.93
C LYS A 41 -14.64 11.80 -4.38
N LEU A 42 -14.77 13.02 -3.86
CA LEU A 42 -13.80 14.11 -4.04
C LEU A 42 -12.43 13.71 -3.48
N LEU A 43 -12.40 13.29 -2.21
CA LEU A 43 -11.16 12.96 -1.50
C LEU A 43 -10.52 11.66 -2.03
N ASP A 44 -11.31 10.65 -2.42
CA ASP A 44 -10.80 9.40 -3.03
C ASP A 44 -10.12 9.63 -4.40
N ASN A 45 -10.43 10.74 -5.08
CA ASN A 45 -9.87 11.10 -6.38
C ASN A 45 -8.93 12.31 -6.34
N MET A 46 -8.37 12.64 -5.17
CA MET A 46 -7.36 13.69 -5.06
C MET A 46 -6.18 13.45 -6.03
N PRO A 47 -5.69 14.48 -6.74
CA PRO A 47 -4.49 14.39 -7.58
C PRO A 47 -3.28 13.97 -6.74
N MET A 48 -2.44 13.10 -7.30
CA MET A 48 -1.17 12.73 -6.68
C MET A 48 -0.13 13.83 -6.93
N ARG A 49 0.88 13.95 -6.08
CA ARG A 49 1.81 15.09 -6.09
C ARG A 49 2.68 15.23 -7.34
N TRP A 50 2.81 14.17 -8.12
CA TRP A 50 3.52 14.15 -9.41
C TRP A 50 2.63 14.52 -10.60
N VAL A 51 1.32 14.71 -10.37
CA VAL A 51 0.32 15.09 -11.39
C VAL A 51 -0.06 16.55 -11.20
N LYS A 52 0.05 17.37 -12.26
CA LYS A 52 -0.34 18.80 -12.24
C LYS A 52 -1.86 18.99 -12.24
N ILE A 53 -2.52 18.45 -13.26
CA ILE A 53 -3.97 18.58 -13.49
C ILE A 53 -4.56 17.18 -13.57
N ARG A 54 -5.74 16.97 -12.97
CA ARG A 54 -6.45 15.69 -13.04
C ARG A 54 -7.89 15.91 -13.47
N ASN A 55 -8.14 15.60 -14.74
CA ASN A 55 -9.50 15.56 -15.26
C ASN A 55 -10.21 14.29 -14.79
N VAL A 56 -11.34 14.46 -14.11
CA VAL A 56 -12.16 13.38 -13.56
C VAL A 56 -13.53 13.36 -14.23
N ARG A 57 -14.09 12.17 -14.44
CA ARG A 57 -15.48 12.03 -14.88
C ARG A 57 -16.43 12.38 -13.74
N VAL A 58 -17.29 13.35 -14.00
CA VAL A 58 -18.29 13.86 -13.04
C VAL A 58 -19.70 13.52 -13.53
N ILE A 59 -20.56 13.15 -12.60
CA ILE A 59 -22.01 13.08 -12.77
C ILE A 59 -22.62 14.21 -11.95
N TYR A 60 -23.42 15.06 -12.58
CA TYR A 60 -24.03 16.22 -11.94
C TYR A 60 -25.53 16.25 -12.17
N HIS A 61 -26.26 16.82 -11.21
CA HIS A 61 -27.68 17.06 -11.36
C HIS A 61 -27.94 18.18 -12.37
N ILE A 62 -28.99 18.07 -13.20
CA ILE A 62 -29.30 19.04 -14.27
C ILE A 62 -29.49 20.48 -13.77
N THR A 63 -29.86 20.67 -12.50
CA THR A 63 -29.98 22.00 -11.87
C THR A 63 -28.71 22.47 -11.17
N GLY A 64 -27.60 21.72 -11.23
CA GLY A 64 -26.39 22.02 -10.45
C GLY A 64 -26.57 21.82 -8.94
N ALA A 65 -27.55 21.03 -8.52
CA ALA A 65 -27.82 20.80 -7.10
C ALA A 65 -26.71 20.02 -6.41
N ILE A 66 -26.14 19.01 -7.08
CA ILE A 66 -25.03 18.23 -6.54
C ILE A 66 -24.21 17.63 -7.66
N THR A 67 -22.91 17.53 -7.42
CA THR A 67 -21.92 16.93 -8.30
C THR A 67 -21.24 15.72 -7.62
N PHE A 68 -20.94 14.67 -8.39
CA PHE A 68 -20.24 13.46 -7.93
C PHE A 68 -19.13 13.06 -8.90
N VAL A 69 -17.99 12.60 -8.38
CA VAL A 69 -16.98 11.91 -9.22
C VAL A 69 -17.39 10.46 -9.46
N ASP A 70 -17.59 10.09 -10.73
CA ASP A 70 -17.88 8.72 -11.18
C ASP A 70 -16.60 7.96 -11.56
N GLU A 71 -15.58 8.06 -10.70
CA GLU A 71 -14.34 7.34 -10.85
C GLU A 71 -13.92 6.66 -9.55
N ILE A 72 -13.17 5.58 -9.71
CA ILE A 72 -12.45 4.90 -8.64
C ILE A 72 -10.98 4.99 -9.03
N SER A 73 -10.13 5.47 -8.12
CA SER A 73 -8.68 5.58 -8.31
C SER A 73 -8.02 4.21 -8.33
N TRP A 74 -8.07 3.53 -9.47
CA TRP A 74 -7.32 2.30 -9.73
C TRP A 74 -5.87 2.63 -10.06
N VAL A 75 -4.94 1.96 -9.38
CA VAL A 75 -3.50 2.12 -9.57
C VAL A 75 -2.84 0.75 -9.69
N ILE A 76 -1.75 0.69 -10.45
CA ILE A 76 -0.88 -0.49 -10.50
C ILE A 76 -0.03 -0.47 -9.22
N GLU A 77 -0.12 -1.54 -8.43
CA GLU A 77 0.49 -1.58 -7.09
C GLU A 77 2.01 -1.32 -7.10
N PRO A 78 2.85 -2.02 -7.90
CA PRO A 78 4.29 -1.75 -7.91
C PRO A 78 4.60 -0.31 -8.35
N VAL A 79 4.02 0.16 -9.46
CA VAL A 79 4.21 1.53 -9.96
C VAL A 79 3.86 2.58 -8.91
N PHE A 80 2.74 2.43 -8.22
CA PHE A 80 2.29 3.38 -7.21
C PHE A 80 3.24 3.45 -6.01
N VAL A 81 3.76 2.30 -5.55
CA VAL A 81 4.75 2.28 -4.47
C VAL A 81 6.04 2.97 -4.94
N VAL A 82 6.44 2.79 -6.21
CA VAL A 82 7.64 3.41 -6.79
C VAL A 82 7.50 4.92 -6.91
N GLN A 83 6.35 5.41 -7.40
CA GLN A 83 6.05 6.83 -7.46
C GLN A 83 6.18 7.48 -6.07
N TRP A 84 5.67 6.83 -5.03
CA TRP A 84 5.83 7.31 -3.65
C TRP A 84 7.26 7.19 -3.11
N GLY A 85 8.03 6.18 -3.56
CA GLY A 85 9.46 6.08 -3.28
C GLY A 85 10.26 7.25 -3.86
N ALA A 86 10.00 7.59 -5.13
CA ALA A 86 10.58 8.77 -5.77
C ALA A 86 10.16 10.06 -5.05
N MET A 87 8.89 10.16 -4.62
CA MET A 87 8.40 11.29 -3.83
C MET A 87 9.13 11.43 -2.51
N TRP A 88 9.40 10.31 -1.83
CA TRP A 88 10.15 10.30 -0.57
C TRP A 88 11.56 10.87 -0.75
N ILE A 89 12.26 10.44 -1.80
CA ILE A 89 13.61 10.94 -2.13
C ILE A 89 13.57 12.44 -2.41
N MET A 90 12.67 12.89 -3.29
CA MET A 90 12.56 14.30 -3.67
C MET A 90 12.20 15.20 -2.49
N MET A 91 11.24 14.79 -1.65
CA MET A 91 10.86 15.58 -0.46
C MET A 91 11.98 15.66 0.58
N ARG A 92 12.78 14.60 0.73
CA ARG A 92 13.93 14.61 1.64
C ARG A 92 15.04 15.53 1.12
N ARG A 93 15.34 15.48 -0.18
CA ARG A 93 16.30 16.37 -0.85
C ARG A 93 15.86 17.82 -0.71
N GLU A 94 14.61 18.14 -1.09
CA GLU A 94 14.08 19.51 -0.98
C GLU A 94 14.10 20.05 0.44
N LYS A 95 13.75 19.22 1.44
CA LYS A 95 13.78 19.62 2.86
C LYS A 95 15.20 19.85 3.38
N ARG A 96 16.19 19.11 2.87
CA ARG A 96 17.61 19.28 3.22
C ARG A 96 18.17 20.55 2.58
N ASP A 97 17.84 20.80 1.31
CA ASP A 97 18.48 21.83 0.50
C ASP A 97 17.84 23.22 0.72
N ARG A 98 16.54 23.28 1.00
CA ARG A 98 15.83 24.55 1.25
C ARG A 98 16.11 25.10 2.65
N ARG A 99 16.76 26.26 2.73
CA ARG A 99 17.08 26.97 4.00
C ARG A 99 15.85 27.36 4.82
N HIS A 100 14.80 27.87 4.18
CA HIS A 100 13.57 28.29 4.86
C HIS A 100 12.35 27.62 4.25
N PHE A 101 11.81 26.63 4.94
CA PHE A 101 10.57 25.95 4.53
C PHE A 101 9.36 26.59 5.21
N LYS A 102 8.73 27.57 4.55
CA LYS A 102 7.51 28.22 5.04
C LYS A 102 6.31 27.31 4.84
N ARG A 103 5.61 26.97 5.92
CA ARG A 103 4.35 26.21 5.86
C ARG A 103 3.21 27.13 5.44
N MET A 104 2.23 26.57 4.72
CA MET A 104 0.97 27.25 4.39
C MET A 104 0.20 27.59 5.67
N ARG A 105 -0.57 28.69 5.64
CA ARG A 105 -1.47 29.08 6.74
C ARG A 105 -2.79 28.30 6.61
N PHE A 106 -3.38 27.97 7.75
CA PHE A 106 -4.68 27.31 7.81
C PHE A 106 -5.63 28.12 8.70
N PRO A 107 -6.86 28.44 8.23
CA PRO A 107 -7.37 28.21 6.87
C PRO A 107 -6.61 29.04 5.80
N PRO A 108 -6.62 28.60 4.53
CA PRO A 108 -5.91 29.30 3.45
C PRO A 108 -6.62 30.57 2.96
N PHE A 109 -7.95 30.64 3.11
CA PHE A 109 -8.80 31.77 2.73
C PHE A 109 -9.52 32.33 3.95
N ASP A 110 -9.90 33.62 3.89
CA ASP A 110 -10.68 34.25 4.94
C ASP A 110 -12.14 33.73 4.95
N GLY A 111 -12.80 33.75 6.11
CA GLY A 111 -14.17 33.24 6.27
C GLY A 111 -15.22 34.08 5.55
N ASP A 112 -14.94 35.37 5.36
CA ASP A 112 -15.85 36.32 4.70
C ASP A 112 -15.63 36.40 3.18
N GLU A 113 -14.54 35.82 2.67
CA GLU A 113 -14.23 35.81 1.23
C GLU A 113 -15.04 34.72 0.50
N PRO A 114 -15.81 35.07 -0.54
CA PRO A 114 -16.57 34.08 -1.29
C PRO A 114 -15.64 33.11 -2.05
N PRO A 115 -16.06 31.86 -2.28
CA PRO A 115 -15.26 30.88 -3.01
C PRO A 115 -14.94 31.36 -4.43
N LEU A 116 -13.65 31.38 -4.77
CA LEU A 116 -13.14 31.77 -6.08
C LEU A 116 -13.85 31.01 -7.22
N ASP A 117 -14.17 31.71 -8.30
CA ASP A 117 -14.65 31.07 -9.53
C ASP A 117 -13.47 30.47 -10.31
N TYR A 118 -13.62 29.23 -10.75
CA TYR A 118 -12.59 28.49 -11.49
C TYR A 118 -12.38 29.09 -12.88
N ALA A 119 -13.46 29.47 -13.57
CA ALA A 119 -13.38 29.99 -14.93
C ALA A 119 -12.61 31.31 -15.00
N ASP A 120 -12.85 32.20 -14.03
CA ASP A 120 -12.31 33.56 -14.05
C ASP A 120 -10.88 33.62 -13.43
N ASN A 121 -10.53 32.74 -12.49
CA ASN A 121 -9.26 32.84 -11.74
C ASN A 121 -8.25 31.72 -11.99
N ILE A 122 -8.69 30.52 -12.40
CA ILE A 122 -7.84 29.31 -12.38
C ILE A 122 -7.66 28.72 -13.78
N LEU A 123 -8.69 28.78 -14.63
CA LEU A 123 -8.71 28.09 -15.93
C LEU A 123 -7.56 28.49 -16.85
N ASP A 124 -7.20 29.78 -16.87
CA ASP A 124 -6.17 30.34 -17.76
C ASP A 124 -4.77 30.37 -17.12
N VAL A 125 -4.63 29.95 -15.86
CA VAL A 125 -3.36 29.98 -15.13
C VAL A 125 -2.65 28.64 -15.27
N GLU A 126 -1.43 28.67 -15.80
CA GLU A 126 -0.62 27.45 -15.87
C GLU A 126 -0.23 26.96 -14.47
N PRO A 127 -0.47 25.68 -14.15
CA PRO A 127 -0.14 25.12 -12.85
C PRO A 127 1.38 25.06 -12.67
N LEU A 128 1.81 25.21 -11.42
CA LEU A 128 3.21 25.01 -11.05
C LEU A 128 3.71 23.60 -11.40
N GLU A 129 5.02 23.48 -11.47
CA GLU A 129 5.66 22.18 -11.72
C GLU A 129 5.31 21.17 -10.63
N ALA A 130 5.01 19.95 -11.05
CA ALA A 130 4.74 18.85 -10.13
C ALA A 130 6.05 18.32 -9.56
N ILE A 131 5.98 17.60 -8.43
CA ILE A 131 7.19 16.97 -7.88
C ILE A 131 7.49 15.75 -8.75
N GLN A 132 8.59 15.78 -9.50
CA GLN A 132 9.06 14.69 -10.35
C GLN A 132 10.57 14.51 -10.13
N LEU A 133 11.01 13.28 -9.87
CA LEU A 133 12.42 12.93 -9.84
C LEU A 133 12.94 12.91 -11.28
N GLN A 134 14.11 13.49 -11.51
CA GLN A 134 14.79 13.35 -12.79
C GLN A 134 15.24 11.89 -12.95
N LEU A 135 14.66 11.21 -13.92
CA LEU A 135 14.98 9.82 -14.27
C LEU A 135 16.18 9.79 -15.22
N ASP A 136 17.00 8.76 -15.13
CA ASP A 136 18.12 8.55 -16.03
C ASP A 136 17.61 7.94 -17.36
N PRO A 137 17.92 8.52 -18.53
CA PRO A 137 17.44 8.01 -19.81
C PRO A 137 17.97 6.61 -20.17
N ASP A 138 19.13 6.21 -19.64
CA ASP A 138 19.79 4.95 -19.97
C ASP A 138 19.43 3.86 -18.95
N GLU A 139 19.55 4.14 -17.64
CA GLU A 139 19.19 3.18 -16.58
C GLU A 139 17.67 2.99 -16.45
N ASP A 140 16.90 4.08 -16.51
CA ASP A 140 15.45 4.06 -16.25
C ASP A 140 14.61 4.00 -17.53
N LYS A 141 15.24 3.64 -18.65
CA LYS A 141 14.64 3.61 -19.99
C LYS A 141 13.29 2.89 -20.05
N ALA A 142 13.12 1.82 -19.27
CA ALA A 142 11.91 1.00 -19.24
C ALA A 142 10.67 1.76 -18.71
N ILE A 143 10.87 2.79 -17.90
CA ILE A 143 9.79 3.55 -17.24
C ILE A 143 9.76 5.03 -17.62
N TYR A 144 10.85 5.56 -18.20
CA TYR A 144 11.08 6.99 -18.46
C TYR A 144 9.88 7.76 -19.05
N GLU A 145 9.22 7.21 -20.07
CA GLU A 145 8.17 7.92 -20.81
C GLU A 145 6.84 8.09 -20.06
N TRP A 146 6.46 7.11 -19.23
CA TRP A 146 5.10 6.98 -18.71
C TRP A 146 5.02 7.03 -17.19
N PHE A 147 6.16 7.06 -16.49
CA PHE A 147 6.23 6.86 -15.05
C PHE A 147 5.39 7.85 -14.23
N TYR A 148 5.29 9.11 -14.68
CA TYR A 148 4.54 10.16 -13.97
C TYR A 148 3.12 10.41 -14.50
N ASP A 149 2.64 9.57 -15.42
CA ASP A 149 1.27 9.65 -15.92
C ASP A 149 0.25 9.35 -14.83
N HIS A 150 -0.96 9.91 -14.99
CA HIS A 150 -2.06 9.64 -14.06
C HIS A 150 -2.50 8.17 -14.09
N LYS A 151 -2.61 7.58 -15.29
CA LYS A 151 -2.92 6.16 -15.53
C LYS A 151 -1.89 5.59 -16.51
N PRO A 152 -0.71 5.19 -16.00
CA PRO A 152 0.39 4.75 -16.85
C PRO A 152 0.01 3.53 -17.69
N LEU A 153 0.61 3.39 -18.88
CA LEU A 153 0.48 2.20 -19.73
C LEU A 153 -0.93 1.89 -20.25
N THR A 154 -1.88 2.83 -20.17
CA THR A 154 -3.30 2.60 -20.55
C THR A 154 -3.47 2.15 -22.01
N ASP A 155 -2.62 2.67 -22.92
CA ASP A 155 -2.69 2.38 -24.36
C ASP A 155 -1.83 1.18 -24.78
N THR A 156 -1.15 0.53 -23.82
CA THR A 156 -0.25 -0.59 -24.09
C THR A 156 -0.90 -1.95 -23.81
N LYS A 157 -0.28 -3.03 -24.31
CA LYS A 157 -0.70 -4.41 -24.03
C LYS A 157 -0.50 -4.84 -22.57
N MET A 158 0.24 -4.06 -21.77
CA MET A 158 0.55 -4.37 -20.38
C MET A 158 -0.69 -4.22 -19.47
N VAL A 159 -1.72 -3.52 -19.93
CA VAL A 159 -2.98 -3.34 -19.20
C VAL A 159 -4.13 -3.82 -20.07
N ASN A 160 -5.21 -4.30 -19.45
CA ASN A 160 -6.40 -4.80 -20.14
C ASN A 160 -7.28 -3.72 -20.82
N GLY A 161 -6.76 -2.50 -21.04
CA GLY A 161 -7.45 -1.34 -21.61
C GLY A 161 -7.97 -0.34 -20.59
N SER A 162 -8.85 0.58 -21.03
CA SER A 162 -9.33 1.75 -20.27
C SER A 162 -10.08 1.45 -18.96
N THR A 163 -10.52 0.21 -18.76
CA THR A 163 -11.09 -0.23 -17.47
C THR A 163 -10.05 -0.32 -16.36
N TYR A 164 -8.77 -0.48 -16.72
CA TYR A 164 -7.60 -0.43 -15.85
C TYR A 164 -7.72 -1.34 -14.63
N ARG A 165 -7.91 -2.65 -14.86
CA ARG A 165 -8.21 -3.65 -13.82
C ARG A 165 -7.14 -4.72 -13.62
N ARG A 166 -6.38 -5.03 -14.67
CA ARG A 166 -5.34 -6.06 -14.66
C ARG A 166 -4.11 -5.49 -15.32
N TRP A 167 -2.96 -5.84 -14.78
CA TRP A 167 -1.67 -5.44 -15.30
C TRP A 167 -0.76 -6.66 -15.45
N GLN A 168 0.12 -6.59 -16.44
CA GLN A 168 1.14 -7.59 -16.77
C GLN A 168 2.40 -6.81 -17.18
N LEU A 169 3.37 -6.76 -16.28
CA LEU A 169 4.62 -6.03 -16.50
C LEU A 169 5.74 -6.98 -16.97
N THR A 170 6.66 -6.42 -17.75
CA THR A 170 7.88 -7.11 -18.17
C THR A 170 8.90 -7.11 -17.02
N LEU A 171 9.86 -8.03 -17.09
CA LEU A 171 10.89 -8.16 -16.06
C LEU A 171 11.78 -6.91 -15.95
N PRO A 172 12.23 -6.27 -17.05
CA PRO A 172 13.00 -5.03 -16.98
C PRO A 172 12.25 -3.87 -16.30
N ILE A 173 10.94 -3.77 -16.50
CA ILE A 173 10.13 -2.74 -15.83
C ILE A 173 10.10 -2.99 -14.32
N LEU A 174 9.95 -4.25 -13.90
CA LEU A 174 9.89 -4.61 -12.48
C LEU A 174 11.25 -4.47 -11.79
N SER A 175 12.37 -4.81 -12.46
CA SER A 175 13.71 -4.64 -11.89
C SER A 175 14.06 -3.17 -11.68
N THR A 176 13.84 -2.34 -12.71
CA THR A 176 14.04 -0.88 -12.64
C THR A 176 13.20 -0.29 -11.51
N GLN A 177 11.93 -0.67 -11.44
CA GLN A 177 11.04 -0.25 -10.36
C GLN A 177 11.52 -0.71 -9.00
N TYR A 178 11.94 -1.96 -8.83
CA TYR A 178 12.39 -2.48 -7.54
C TYR A 178 13.62 -1.73 -7.03
N GLY A 179 14.59 -1.45 -7.91
CA GLY A 179 15.81 -0.69 -7.57
C GLY A 179 15.53 0.71 -7.02
N MET A 180 14.50 1.41 -7.52
CA MET A 180 14.14 2.75 -7.06
C MET A 180 13.47 2.81 -5.68
N VAL A 181 12.93 1.69 -5.16
CA VAL A 181 12.02 1.70 -3.99
C VAL A 181 12.67 1.20 -2.71
N ASN A 182 13.97 0.97 -2.72
CA ASN A 182 14.72 0.52 -1.54
C ASN A 182 14.50 1.42 -0.30
N GLN A 183 14.09 2.68 -0.46
CA GLN A 183 13.78 3.59 0.64
C GLN A 183 12.48 3.27 1.41
N LEU A 184 11.52 2.57 0.80
CA LEU A 184 10.21 2.27 1.41
C LEU A 184 10.02 0.77 1.68
N LEU A 185 10.81 -0.08 1.02
CA LEU A 185 10.76 -1.52 1.21
C LEU A 185 11.58 -1.95 2.42
N THR A 186 11.25 -3.15 2.88
CA THR A 186 11.97 -3.84 3.95
C THR A 186 13.10 -4.64 3.35
N ASP A 187 14.23 -4.67 4.05
CA ASP A 187 15.36 -5.50 3.66
C ASP A 187 15.20 -6.97 4.10
N LEU A 188 14.14 -7.27 4.85
CA LEU A 188 13.80 -8.62 5.29
C LEU A 188 13.45 -9.51 4.10
N VAL A 189 14.23 -10.57 3.94
CA VAL A 189 14.00 -11.64 2.96
C VAL A 189 13.25 -12.81 3.60
N ASP A 190 13.51 -13.09 4.88
CA ASP A 190 12.97 -14.24 5.59
C ASP A 190 11.91 -13.82 6.63
N ASP A 191 10.79 -14.53 6.61
CA ASP A 191 9.68 -14.38 7.55
C ASP A 191 10.07 -14.80 8.98
N ASN A 192 11.15 -15.57 9.14
CA ASN A 192 11.69 -15.95 10.45
C ASN A 192 12.01 -14.76 11.36
N TYR A 193 12.29 -13.57 10.81
CA TYR A 193 12.44 -12.34 11.59
C TYR A 193 11.20 -12.04 12.46
N LEU A 194 10.01 -12.41 11.98
CA LEU A 194 8.73 -12.17 12.66
C LEU A 194 8.39 -13.26 13.69
N TYR A 195 9.35 -14.10 14.10
CA TYR A 195 9.12 -15.06 15.18
C TYR A 195 8.64 -14.35 16.46
N LEU A 196 7.50 -14.80 17.00
CA LEU A 196 6.76 -14.15 18.09
C LEU A 196 6.23 -12.73 17.80
N PHE A 197 6.50 -12.18 16.63
CA PHE A 197 6.06 -10.87 16.17
C PHE A 197 5.06 -10.98 15.00
N ASP A 198 4.38 -12.11 14.89
CA ASP A 198 3.36 -12.40 13.90
C ASP A 198 1.93 -12.23 14.48
N LEU A 199 0.93 -12.25 13.59
CA LEU A 199 -0.47 -12.11 13.98
C LEU A 199 -0.93 -13.18 14.99
N LYS A 200 -0.46 -14.42 14.85
CA LYS A 200 -0.88 -15.51 15.73
C LYS A 200 -0.31 -15.33 17.13
N SER A 201 0.96 -14.95 17.24
CA SER A 201 1.57 -14.62 18.53
C SER A 201 0.89 -13.43 19.20
N PHE A 202 0.51 -12.38 18.46
CA PHE A 202 -0.26 -11.27 19.05
C PHE A 202 -1.65 -11.68 19.53
N PHE A 203 -2.34 -12.57 18.82
CA PHE A 203 -3.64 -13.07 19.28
C PHE A 203 -3.52 -13.90 20.55
N THR A 204 -2.50 -14.76 20.63
CA THR A 204 -2.20 -15.56 21.82
C THR A 204 -1.76 -14.70 22.99
N ALA A 205 -0.91 -13.69 22.76
CA ALA A 205 -0.52 -12.71 23.77
C ALA A 205 -1.76 -11.96 24.32
N ASN A 206 -2.68 -11.57 23.44
CA ASN A 206 -3.94 -10.93 23.83
C ASN A 206 -4.86 -11.88 24.64
N ALA A 207 -4.91 -13.17 24.26
CA ALA A 207 -5.70 -14.18 24.97
C ALA A 207 -5.22 -14.36 26.43
N PHE A 208 -3.90 -14.34 26.63
CA PHE A 208 -3.29 -14.47 27.95
C PHE A 208 -3.14 -13.16 28.73
N HIS A 209 -3.52 -12.02 28.15
CA HIS A 209 -3.25 -10.69 28.74
C HIS A 209 -1.76 -10.48 29.05
N VAL A 210 -0.89 -10.99 28.18
CA VAL A 210 0.56 -10.85 28.27
C VAL A 210 1.05 -9.93 27.16
N ALA A 211 2.09 -9.16 27.41
CA ALA A 211 2.74 -8.33 26.41
C ALA A 211 4.12 -8.90 26.06
N ILE A 212 4.41 -8.95 24.76
CA ILE A 212 5.74 -9.20 24.23
C ILE A 212 6.48 -7.85 24.25
N PRO A 213 7.80 -7.82 24.50
CA PRO A 213 8.57 -6.61 24.33
C PRO A 213 8.32 -5.97 22.95
N GLY A 214 7.91 -4.71 22.92
CA GLY A 214 7.58 -4.01 21.66
C GLY A 214 6.17 -4.24 21.12
N SER A 215 5.39 -5.19 21.66
CA SER A 215 4.01 -5.45 21.22
C SER A 215 2.98 -4.52 21.88
N PRO A 216 1.77 -4.39 21.31
CA PRO A 216 0.68 -3.67 21.95
C PRO A 216 0.19 -4.39 23.21
N LYS A 217 -0.23 -3.60 24.20
CA LYS A 217 -1.03 -4.08 25.33
C LYS A 217 -2.51 -3.99 24.97
N CYS A 218 -3.19 -5.12 25.05
CA CYS A 218 -4.62 -5.25 24.78
C CYS A 218 -5.39 -5.60 26.06
N GLU A 219 -6.70 -5.38 26.03
CA GLU A 219 -7.57 -5.73 27.15
C GLU A 219 -7.75 -7.24 27.25
N PRO A 220 -7.89 -7.80 28.47
CA PRO A 220 -8.01 -9.24 28.68
C PRO A 220 -9.27 -9.79 28.00
N LEU A 221 -9.11 -10.87 27.22
CA LEU A 221 -10.20 -11.56 26.52
C LEU A 221 -11.08 -12.41 27.45
N VAL A 222 -10.51 -12.89 28.55
CA VAL A 222 -11.22 -13.62 29.63
C VAL A 222 -11.02 -12.83 30.91
N LYS A 223 -12.10 -12.34 31.52
CA LYS A 223 -12.07 -11.48 32.70
C LYS A 223 -12.35 -12.21 34.02
N ASP A 224 -12.77 -13.48 33.92
CA ASP A 224 -13.38 -14.21 35.03
C ASP A 224 -12.42 -15.25 35.68
N ILE A 225 -11.12 -15.19 35.37
CA ILE A 225 -10.11 -16.05 36.01
C ILE A 225 -9.62 -15.34 37.26
N ASN A 226 -9.84 -15.96 38.42
CA ASN A 226 -9.32 -15.48 39.69
C ASN A 226 -7.85 -15.92 39.81
N PRO A 227 -6.86 -15.00 39.78
CA PRO A 227 -5.44 -15.38 39.79
C PRO A 227 -5.03 -16.15 41.05
N ASN A 228 -5.76 -15.95 42.17
CA ASN A 228 -5.49 -16.62 43.43
C ASN A 228 -5.75 -18.14 43.37
N ASP A 229 -6.62 -18.59 42.46
CA ASP A 229 -6.93 -20.01 42.27
C ASP A 229 -5.82 -20.73 41.46
N GLU A 230 -4.92 -20.00 40.78
CA GLU A 230 -3.73 -20.58 40.13
C GLU A 230 -2.58 -20.76 41.13
N ASP A 231 -2.35 -19.80 42.03
CA ASP A 231 -1.16 -19.76 42.89
C ASP A 231 -1.19 -20.79 44.03
N TRP A 232 -2.35 -21.09 44.62
CA TRP A 232 -2.49 -21.99 45.77
C TRP A 232 -3.04 -23.37 45.39
N ASN A 233 -2.26 -24.13 44.60
CA ASN A 233 -2.60 -25.49 44.19
C ASN A 233 -1.58 -26.52 44.65
N GLU A 234 -2.01 -27.78 44.83
CA GLU A 234 -1.14 -28.89 45.25
C GLU A 234 0.05 -29.12 44.30
N PHE A 235 -0.12 -28.76 43.03
CA PHE A 235 0.90 -28.82 41.99
C PHE A 235 1.90 -27.65 42.02
N ASN A 236 1.51 -26.50 42.57
CA ASN A 236 2.33 -25.28 42.60
C ASN A 236 3.12 -25.10 43.91
N ASP A 237 3.29 -26.17 44.69
CA ASP A 237 4.10 -26.15 45.91
C ASP A 237 5.58 -25.87 45.61
N MET A 238 6.12 -24.81 46.23
CA MET A 238 7.50 -24.35 46.05
C MET A 238 8.54 -25.44 46.35
N ASN A 239 8.24 -26.36 47.27
CA ASN A 239 9.18 -27.44 47.63
C ASN A 239 9.26 -28.54 46.58
N LYS A 240 8.29 -28.62 45.66
CA LYS A 240 8.19 -29.66 44.62
C LYS A 240 8.69 -29.17 43.25
N ILE A 241 8.87 -27.85 43.07
CA ILE A 241 9.26 -27.25 41.79
C ILE A 241 10.77 -26.99 41.76
N ILE A 242 11.46 -27.55 40.78
CA ILE A 242 12.88 -27.28 40.53
C ILE A 242 13.00 -26.11 39.55
N ILE A 243 13.40 -24.93 40.06
CA ILE A 243 13.62 -23.74 39.24
C ILE A 243 15.09 -23.69 38.78
N ARG A 244 15.35 -24.15 37.55
CA ARG A 244 16.67 -23.97 36.90
C ARG A 244 16.76 -22.67 36.11
N GLN A 245 15.70 -22.37 35.35
CA GLN A 245 15.56 -21.16 34.56
C GLN A 245 14.15 -20.62 34.70
N LEU A 246 14.02 -19.30 34.78
CA LEU A 246 12.72 -18.64 34.85
C LEU A 246 11.98 -18.77 33.52
N ILE A 247 10.71 -19.19 33.60
CA ILE A 247 9.83 -19.27 32.43
C ILE A 247 9.47 -17.85 32.00
N ARG A 248 9.96 -17.45 30.82
CA ARG A 248 9.69 -16.13 30.24
C ARG A 248 8.29 -16.10 29.60
N THR A 249 7.73 -14.90 29.50
CA THR A 249 6.47 -14.65 28.76
C THR A 249 6.53 -15.13 27.31
N MET A 250 7.70 -15.03 26.67
CA MET A 250 7.94 -15.54 25.32
C MET A 250 7.69 -17.05 25.21
N TYR A 251 8.06 -17.85 26.22
CA TYR A 251 7.84 -19.29 26.22
C TYR A 251 6.35 -19.62 26.32
N ARG A 252 5.60 -18.86 27.14
CA ARG A 252 4.14 -18.97 27.26
C ARG A 252 3.41 -18.67 25.96
N ILE A 253 4.00 -17.91 25.06
CA ILE A 253 3.39 -17.58 23.75
C ILE A 253 3.87 -18.55 22.67
N ALA A 254 5.16 -18.91 22.67
CA ALA A 254 5.73 -19.89 21.74
C ALA A 254 5.08 -21.27 21.88
N PHE A 255 4.91 -21.74 23.13
CA PHE A 255 4.34 -23.03 23.45
C PHE A 255 3.11 -22.86 24.37
N PRO A 256 1.98 -22.39 23.81
CA PRO A 256 0.85 -21.91 24.60
C PRO A 256 0.16 -23.01 25.41
N TYR A 257 0.19 -24.25 24.95
CA TYR A 257 -0.41 -25.39 25.64
C TYR A 257 0.48 -26.03 26.70
N LEU A 258 1.80 -25.75 26.68
CA LEU A 258 2.75 -26.38 27.61
C LEU A 258 2.94 -25.56 28.89
N TYR A 259 3.09 -24.24 28.76
CA TYR A 259 3.43 -23.35 29.87
C TYR A 259 2.24 -22.58 30.44
N ASN A 260 0.99 -22.90 30.04
CA ASN A 260 -0.20 -22.25 30.57
C ASN A 260 -1.25 -23.29 30.96
N SER A 261 -1.87 -23.10 32.12
CA SER A 261 -2.92 -23.97 32.64
C SER A 261 -4.23 -23.84 31.87
N TYR A 262 -4.57 -22.64 31.40
CA TYR A 262 -5.85 -22.35 30.71
C TYR A 262 -5.65 -21.71 29.32
N PRO A 263 -5.30 -22.49 28.28
CA PRO A 263 -5.10 -21.99 26.93
C PRO A 263 -6.43 -21.74 26.18
N PHE A 264 -7.20 -20.73 26.60
CA PHE A 264 -8.46 -20.35 25.94
C PHE A 264 -8.23 -19.39 24.76
N LYS A 265 -8.89 -19.68 23.62
CA LYS A 265 -8.85 -18.83 22.40
C LYS A 265 -7.43 -18.51 21.91
N VAL A 266 -6.49 -19.41 22.19
CA VAL A 266 -5.10 -19.31 21.73
C VAL A 266 -4.97 -19.70 20.27
N TYR A 267 -3.92 -19.20 19.62
CA TYR A 267 -3.58 -19.52 18.25
C TYR A 267 -2.17 -20.10 18.18
N LEU A 268 -2.00 -21.18 17.41
CA LEU A 268 -0.68 -21.72 17.13
C LEU A 268 0.03 -20.81 16.11
N ALA A 269 1.22 -20.34 16.48
CA ALA A 269 2.10 -19.60 15.61
C ALA A 269 2.89 -20.55 14.70
N TRP A 270 3.33 -20.04 13.56
CA TRP A 270 4.26 -20.77 12.71
C TRP A 270 5.63 -20.84 13.39
N TYR A 271 6.23 -22.03 13.45
CA TYR A 271 7.45 -22.23 14.23
C TYR A 271 8.70 -21.73 13.50
N HIS A 272 8.91 -22.18 12.26
CA HIS A 272 10.14 -21.90 11.51
C HIS A 272 9.94 -22.11 10.01
N THR A 273 10.46 -21.21 9.19
CA THR A 273 10.66 -21.39 7.75
C THR A 273 12.11 -21.80 7.47
N ALA A 274 12.38 -22.52 6.38
CA ALA A 274 13.77 -22.80 6.02
C ALA A 274 14.52 -21.48 5.78
N ASN A 275 15.68 -21.32 6.43
CA ASN A 275 16.45 -20.08 6.36
C ASN A 275 16.79 -19.74 4.91
N VAL A 276 16.35 -18.57 4.47
CA VAL A 276 16.66 -18.07 3.14
C VAL A 276 18.04 -17.44 3.17
N VAL A 277 19.00 -18.05 2.49
CA VAL A 277 20.39 -17.56 2.37
C VAL A 277 20.57 -16.95 0.99
N PHE A 278 19.90 -15.81 0.75
CA PHE A 278 20.02 -15.05 -0.49
C PHE A 278 21.03 -13.93 -0.33
N ILE A 279 22.00 -13.85 -1.26
CA ILE A 279 23.02 -12.80 -1.30
C ILE A 279 22.61 -11.81 -2.39
N LYS A 280 22.44 -10.54 -2.01
CA LYS A 280 22.17 -9.46 -2.95
C LYS A 280 23.49 -9.02 -3.59
N THR A 281 23.52 -8.95 -4.91
CA THR A 281 24.64 -8.42 -5.68
C THR A 281 24.54 -6.90 -5.74
N GLU A 282 25.53 -6.20 -5.20
CA GLU A 282 25.60 -4.73 -5.26
C GLU A 282 26.31 -4.24 -6.54
N ASP A 283 27.33 -4.98 -7.00
CA ASP A 283 28.13 -4.63 -8.16
C ASP A 283 27.61 -5.33 -9.44
N PRO A 284 27.12 -4.59 -10.45
CA PRO A 284 26.60 -5.17 -11.69
C PRO A 284 27.69 -5.71 -12.63
N ASP A 285 28.96 -5.34 -12.40
CA ASP A 285 30.10 -5.79 -13.20
C ASP A 285 30.48 -7.25 -12.93
N LEU A 286 30.04 -7.81 -11.80
CA LEU A 286 30.28 -9.21 -11.45
C LEU A 286 29.35 -10.14 -12.25
N PRO A 287 29.82 -11.33 -12.67
CA PRO A 287 28.98 -12.28 -13.38
C PRO A 287 27.82 -12.74 -12.50
N THR A 288 26.66 -13.07 -13.07
CA THR A 288 25.46 -13.41 -12.28
C THR A 288 25.66 -14.60 -11.34
N PHE A 289 26.37 -15.63 -11.81
CA PHE A 289 26.70 -16.80 -11.00
C PHE A 289 28.18 -16.76 -10.65
N TYR A 290 28.49 -16.38 -9.41
CA TYR A 290 29.85 -16.36 -8.89
C TYR A 290 29.88 -16.87 -7.44
N PHE A 291 31.08 -17.29 -7.03
CA PHE A 291 31.31 -17.68 -5.64
C PHE A 291 31.56 -16.43 -4.80
N ASP A 292 30.51 -15.98 -4.11
CA ASP A 292 30.57 -14.77 -3.30
C ASP A 292 31.50 -14.95 -2.08
N PRO A 293 32.29 -13.92 -1.69
CA PRO A 293 33.15 -13.98 -0.50
C PRO A 293 32.45 -14.30 0.82
N LEU A 294 31.14 -14.07 0.93
CA LEU A 294 30.32 -14.43 2.08
C LEU A 294 30.07 -15.94 2.18
N ILE A 295 30.25 -16.68 1.09
CA ILE A 295 30.06 -18.13 1.07
C ILE A 295 31.29 -18.82 1.64
N ASN A 296 31.07 -19.72 2.60
CA ASN A 296 32.14 -20.55 3.15
C ASN A 296 32.75 -21.44 2.06
N ARG A 297 34.08 -21.42 1.96
CA ARG A 297 34.81 -22.25 0.98
C ARG A 297 34.53 -23.74 1.22
N ILE A 298 34.28 -24.46 0.13
CA ILE A 298 34.10 -25.91 0.16
C ILE A 298 35.47 -26.55 0.36
N ALA A 299 35.68 -27.17 1.52
CA ALA A 299 36.90 -27.92 1.81
C ALA A 299 36.67 -29.41 1.49
N HIS A 300 37.23 -29.90 0.39
CA HIS A 300 37.30 -31.33 0.13
C HIS A 300 38.38 -31.94 1.04
N ARG A 301 37.97 -32.65 2.09
CA ARG A 301 38.87 -33.32 3.05
C ARG A 301 38.61 -34.82 3.17
N ASP A 302 38.04 -35.41 2.13
CA ASP A 302 37.82 -36.86 2.08
C ASP A 302 39.04 -37.55 1.45
N THR A 303 39.78 -38.28 2.26
CA THR A 303 40.95 -39.08 1.85
C THR A 303 40.59 -40.49 1.39
N VAL A 304 39.35 -40.92 1.63
CA VAL A 304 38.82 -42.19 1.14
C VAL A 304 37.95 -41.89 -0.06
N LYS A 305 38.48 -42.13 -1.27
CA LYS A 305 37.64 -42.29 -2.46
C LYS A 305 36.72 -43.47 -2.16
N SER A 306 35.45 -43.21 -1.86
CA SER A 306 34.45 -44.27 -1.72
C SER A 306 34.41 -45.04 -3.03
N VAL A 307 34.75 -46.34 -2.96
CA VAL A 307 34.85 -47.23 -4.13
C VAL A 307 33.52 -47.34 -4.89
N ASP A 308 32.39 -46.99 -4.25
CA ASP A 308 31.06 -46.96 -4.86
C ASP A 308 30.73 -45.68 -5.66
N ALA A 309 31.69 -44.75 -5.78
CA ALA A 309 31.57 -43.55 -6.61
C ALA A 309 32.65 -43.49 -7.71
N GLN A 310 33.21 -44.64 -8.12
CA GLN A 310 33.99 -44.76 -9.35
C GLN A 310 33.06 -44.79 -10.58
N ILE A 311 32.33 -43.69 -10.78
CA ILE A 311 32.12 -43.12 -12.11
C ILE A 311 32.78 -41.75 -12.06
N ASP A 312 34.04 -41.73 -11.63
CA ASP A 312 34.86 -40.53 -11.59
C ASP A 312 35.59 -40.45 -12.92
N VAL A 313 35.09 -39.53 -13.73
CA VAL A 313 35.77 -38.89 -14.86
C VAL A 313 37.03 -38.20 -14.31
N SER A 314 38.09 -38.97 -14.11
CA SER A 314 39.49 -38.63 -14.40
C SER A 314 40.46 -39.64 -13.80
N THR A 315 40.97 -40.51 -14.69
CA THR A 315 42.20 -41.32 -14.59
C THR A 315 42.23 -42.45 -13.53
N GLN A 316 41.78 -43.64 -13.95
CA GLN A 316 42.12 -45.02 -13.53
C GLN A 316 40.94 -45.91 -14.01
N ASP A 317 40.73 -46.16 -15.30
CA ASP A 317 41.50 -47.07 -16.16
C ASP A 317 41.28 -46.69 -17.64
N TYR A 318 42.33 -46.35 -18.37
CA TYR A 318 42.28 -46.10 -19.82
C TYR A 318 42.68 -47.34 -20.65
N ASP A 319 42.72 -48.53 -20.04
CA ASP A 319 43.23 -49.75 -20.67
C ASP A 319 42.19 -50.88 -20.75
N ASN A 320 40.88 -50.57 -20.79
CA ASN A 320 39.87 -51.54 -21.20
C ASN A 320 39.35 -51.17 -22.60
N GLU A 321 40.10 -51.59 -23.62
CA GLU A 321 39.75 -51.55 -25.05
C GLU A 321 38.57 -52.49 -25.40
N GLU A 322 37.53 -52.55 -24.57
CA GLU A 322 36.29 -53.28 -24.88
C GLU A 322 35.15 -52.27 -25.10
N GLU A 323 35.03 -51.83 -26.36
CA GLU A 323 33.97 -50.99 -26.94
C GLU A 323 33.77 -49.60 -26.29
N GLU A 324 34.58 -48.63 -26.72
CA GLU A 324 34.39 -47.21 -26.41
C GLU A 324 33.00 -46.74 -26.88
N PHE A 325 32.08 -46.53 -25.94
CA PHE A 325 30.74 -46.03 -26.24
C PHE A 325 30.82 -44.60 -26.79
N VAL A 326 30.57 -44.44 -28.09
CA VAL A 326 30.58 -43.13 -28.76
C VAL A 326 29.16 -42.57 -28.84
N LEU A 327 28.99 -41.32 -28.39
CA LEU A 327 27.74 -40.59 -28.56
C LEU A 327 27.55 -40.20 -30.04
N PRO A 328 26.31 -40.20 -30.58
CA PRO A 328 26.05 -39.74 -31.95
C PRO A 328 26.58 -38.32 -32.20
N GLU A 329 27.01 -38.02 -33.43
CA GLU A 329 27.57 -36.70 -33.79
C GLU A 329 26.59 -35.54 -33.57
N GLU A 330 25.28 -35.81 -33.61
CA GLU A 330 24.22 -34.83 -33.35
C GLU A 330 23.90 -34.66 -31.85
N PHE A 331 24.58 -35.39 -30.96
CA PHE A 331 24.32 -35.38 -29.52
C PHE A 331 25.11 -34.28 -28.83
N GLU A 332 24.45 -33.13 -28.63
CA GLU A 332 24.97 -32.00 -27.87
C GLU A 332 24.18 -31.78 -26.57
N PRO A 333 24.75 -31.07 -25.57
CA PRO A 333 23.98 -30.58 -24.43
C PRO A 333 22.74 -29.78 -24.89
N LEU A 334 21.61 -29.95 -24.19
CA LEU A 334 20.31 -29.42 -24.62
C LEU A 334 20.26 -27.92 -24.93
N LEU A 335 21.12 -27.10 -24.32
CA LEU A 335 21.09 -25.63 -24.41
C LEU A 335 22.43 -25.01 -24.82
N THR A 336 23.25 -25.72 -25.61
CA THR A 336 24.58 -25.21 -26.07
C THR A 336 24.48 -23.84 -26.77
N GLY A 337 23.38 -23.56 -27.47
CA GLY A 337 23.15 -22.30 -28.18
C GLY A 337 22.71 -21.11 -27.32
N VAL A 338 22.51 -21.28 -26.00
CA VAL A 338 22.01 -20.22 -25.10
C VAL A 338 23.06 -19.91 -24.03
N PRO A 339 23.43 -18.64 -23.80
CA PRO A 339 24.37 -18.29 -22.74
C PRO A 339 23.80 -18.60 -21.36
N LEU A 340 24.69 -18.91 -20.39
CA LEU A 340 24.31 -19.27 -19.03
C LEU A 340 23.52 -18.16 -18.29
N TYR A 341 23.90 -16.91 -18.52
CA TYR A 341 23.23 -15.73 -17.97
C TYR A 341 23.27 -14.58 -18.97
N THR A 342 22.35 -13.65 -18.78
CA THR A 342 22.25 -12.36 -19.48
C THR A 342 22.32 -11.22 -18.47
N ASP A 343 22.46 -9.98 -18.94
CA ASP A 343 22.54 -8.78 -18.09
C ASP A 343 21.35 -8.63 -17.12
N ASP A 344 20.16 -9.08 -17.53
CA ASP A 344 18.94 -9.04 -16.71
C ASP A 344 18.84 -10.18 -15.67
N THR A 345 19.66 -11.23 -15.79
CA THR A 345 19.46 -12.47 -15.01
C THR A 345 19.62 -12.25 -13.51
N ALA A 346 20.64 -11.50 -13.09
CA ALA A 346 20.86 -11.17 -11.67
C ALA A 346 19.69 -10.38 -11.08
N ASN A 347 19.22 -9.36 -11.82
CA ASN A 347 18.08 -8.53 -11.42
C ASN A 347 16.78 -9.35 -11.28
N VAL A 348 16.56 -10.30 -12.19
CA VAL A 348 15.38 -11.18 -12.15
C VAL A 348 15.45 -12.15 -10.97
N ILE A 349 16.63 -12.67 -10.64
CA ILE A 349 16.81 -13.51 -9.45
C ILE A 349 16.50 -12.70 -8.18
N ALA A 350 16.94 -11.44 -8.11
CA ALA A 350 16.61 -10.56 -6.98
C ALA A 350 15.10 -10.33 -6.82
N LEU A 351 14.35 -10.24 -7.92
CA LEU A 351 12.88 -10.10 -7.89
C LEU A 351 12.16 -11.32 -7.28
N VAL A 352 12.76 -12.51 -7.31
CA VAL A 352 12.18 -13.71 -6.69
C VAL A 352 12.00 -13.52 -5.18
N TRP A 353 12.99 -12.87 -4.56
CA TRP A 353 13.03 -12.60 -3.12
C TRP A 353 12.49 -11.21 -2.75
N ALA A 354 11.97 -10.46 -3.72
CA ALA A 354 11.38 -9.16 -3.46
C ALA A 354 10.04 -9.28 -2.71
N PRO A 355 9.69 -8.32 -1.84
CA PRO A 355 8.39 -8.32 -1.18
C PRO A 355 7.26 -8.10 -2.20
N ARG A 356 6.06 -8.57 -1.87
CA ARG A 356 4.85 -8.17 -2.61
C ARG A 356 4.77 -6.63 -2.60
N PRO A 357 4.64 -5.96 -3.75
CA PRO A 357 4.12 -6.47 -5.04
C PRO A 357 5.13 -6.93 -6.09
N PHE A 358 6.43 -6.82 -5.87
CA PHE A 358 7.47 -6.94 -6.91
C PHE A 358 7.79 -8.38 -7.33
N ASN A 359 7.50 -9.37 -6.47
CA ASN A 359 7.64 -10.79 -6.79
C ASN A 359 6.59 -11.34 -7.78
N ARG A 360 5.75 -10.50 -8.38
CA ARG A 360 4.69 -10.91 -9.32
C ARG A 360 4.80 -10.14 -10.62
N ARG A 361 4.77 -10.87 -11.74
CA ARG A 361 4.72 -10.29 -13.09
C ARG A 361 3.35 -9.75 -13.48
N SER A 362 2.29 -10.25 -12.87
CA SER A 362 0.92 -9.85 -13.17
C SER A 362 0.03 -9.95 -11.95
N ASP A 363 -0.85 -8.97 -11.77
CA ASP A 363 -1.91 -9.01 -10.76
C ASP A 363 -3.07 -8.07 -11.18
N ARG A 364 -4.04 -7.91 -10.29
CA ARG A 364 -5.08 -6.90 -10.40
C ARG A 364 -4.57 -5.55 -9.93
N THR A 365 -5.05 -4.49 -10.54
CA THR A 365 -4.90 -3.13 -10.00
C THR A 365 -5.64 -3.03 -8.67
N ARG A 366 -5.11 -2.25 -7.74
CA ARG A 366 -5.74 -1.98 -6.44
C ARG A 366 -6.25 -0.55 -6.41
N ARG A 367 -7.14 -0.23 -5.46
CA ARG A 367 -7.47 1.18 -5.22
C ARG A 367 -6.28 1.84 -4.54
N ALA A 368 -6.03 3.12 -4.81
CA ALA A 368 -4.97 3.87 -4.14
C ALA A 368 -5.08 3.78 -2.60
N LEU A 369 -6.32 3.85 -2.07
CA LEU A 369 -6.61 3.69 -0.64
C LEU A 369 -6.23 2.31 -0.06
N ASP A 370 -6.25 1.25 -0.87
CA ASP A 370 -6.02 -0.11 -0.38
C ASP A 370 -4.52 -0.44 -0.27
N ILE A 371 -3.63 0.41 -0.80
CA ILE A 371 -2.17 0.21 -0.78
C ILE A 371 -1.59 0.91 0.46
N SER A 372 -1.03 0.10 1.36
CA SER A 372 -0.46 0.58 2.61
C SER A 372 1.06 0.72 2.50
N LEU A 373 1.53 1.94 2.18
CA LEU A 373 2.96 2.23 1.94
C LEU A 373 3.83 2.03 3.19
N VAL A 374 3.32 2.40 4.37
CA VAL A 374 4.09 2.40 5.63
C VAL A 374 3.78 1.20 6.52
N LYS A 375 3.05 0.21 6.00
CA LYS A 375 2.61 -0.94 6.80
C LYS A 375 3.78 -1.78 7.28
N SER A 376 4.72 -2.05 6.39
CA SER A 376 5.90 -2.83 6.70
C SER A 376 6.74 -2.19 7.82
N CYS A 377 6.90 -0.86 7.79
CA CYS A 377 7.70 -0.14 8.78
C CYS A 377 7.30 -0.41 10.24
N TYR A 378 6.00 -0.47 10.56
CA TYR A 378 5.54 -0.72 11.94
C TYR A 378 5.30 -2.19 12.26
N LEU A 379 5.37 -3.08 11.26
CA LEU A 379 5.36 -4.53 11.47
C LEU A 379 6.73 -5.07 11.85
N GLU A 380 7.77 -4.25 11.71
CA GLU A 380 9.11 -4.53 12.21
C GLU A 380 9.31 -3.98 13.62
N HIS A 381 10.35 -4.46 14.30
CA HIS A 381 10.72 -3.94 15.60
C HIS A 381 11.24 -2.51 15.45
N CYS A 382 10.73 -1.61 16.29
CA CYS A 382 11.21 -0.24 16.34
C CYS A 382 12.68 -0.22 16.80
N PRO A 383 13.61 0.44 16.06
CA PRO A 383 14.99 0.62 16.50
C PRO A 383 15.10 1.21 17.92
N SER A 384 16.04 0.69 18.71
CA SER A 384 16.21 1.06 20.12
C SER A 384 16.62 2.53 20.31
N GLU A 385 17.29 3.12 19.32
CA GLU A 385 17.75 4.51 19.28
C GLU A 385 16.61 5.54 19.26
N HIS A 386 15.43 5.16 18.78
CA HIS A 386 14.32 6.08 18.66
C HIS A 386 13.72 6.49 20.01
N PRO A 387 13.20 7.73 20.14
CA PRO A 387 12.63 8.20 21.39
C PRO A 387 11.35 7.44 21.78
N VAL A 388 11.02 7.45 23.09
CA VAL A 388 9.84 6.77 23.65
C VAL A 388 8.56 7.09 22.88
N LYS A 389 8.39 8.35 22.44
CA LYS A 389 7.24 8.79 21.64
C LYS A 389 7.05 7.92 20.38
N VAL A 390 8.12 7.64 19.65
CA VAL A 390 8.07 6.83 18.42
C VAL A 390 7.77 5.38 18.76
N ARG A 391 8.41 4.81 19.79
CA ARG A 391 8.14 3.43 20.24
C ARG A 391 6.67 3.22 20.63
N VAL A 392 6.07 4.19 21.33
CA VAL A 392 4.64 4.16 21.67
C VAL A 392 3.76 4.27 20.41
N SER A 393 4.16 5.08 19.42
CA SER A 393 3.46 5.15 18.13
C SER A 393 3.47 3.80 17.39
N TYR A 394 4.61 3.11 17.34
CA TYR A 394 4.71 1.76 16.75
C TYR A 394 3.76 0.79 17.44
N GLN A 395 3.77 0.74 18.78
CA GLN A 395 2.87 -0.10 19.56
C GLN A 395 1.39 0.21 19.27
N LYS A 396 1.01 1.48 19.14
CA LYS A 396 -0.37 1.88 18.84
C LYS A 396 -0.79 1.47 17.43
N LEU A 397 0.07 1.64 16.43
CA LEU A 397 -0.20 1.19 15.05
C LEU A 397 -0.34 -0.33 14.99
N LEU A 398 0.53 -1.06 15.68
CA LEU A 398 0.46 -2.51 15.79
C LEU A 398 -0.82 -2.95 16.50
N LYS A 399 -1.26 -2.24 17.55
CA LYS A 399 -2.56 -2.48 18.21
C LYS A 399 -3.72 -2.36 17.22
N CYS A 400 -3.76 -1.29 16.43
CA CYS A 400 -4.79 -1.10 15.42
C CYS A 400 -4.76 -2.22 14.37
N PHE A 401 -3.57 -2.62 13.92
CA PHE A 401 -3.40 -3.73 12.98
C PHE A 401 -3.92 -5.07 13.54
N VAL A 402 -3.54 -5.41 14.77
CA VAL A 402 -3.98 -6.63 15.45
C VAL A 402 -5.48 -6.63 15.70
N LEU A 403 -6.07 -5.52 16.17
CA LEU A 403 -7.51 -5.41 16.38
C LEU A 403 -8.31 -5.53 15.08
N ASN A 404 -7.82 -4.91 14.00
CA ASN A 404 -8.43 -5.04 12.68
C ASN A 404 -8.43 -6.50 12.21
N ALA A 405 -7.33 -7.23 12.43
CA ALA A 405 -7.22 -8.64 12.04
C ALA A 405 -8.05 -9.56 12.96
N LEU A 406 -8.10 -9.30 14.27
CA LEU A 406 -8.82 -10.10 15.25
C LEU A 406 -10.34 -10.05 15.06
N HIS A 407 -10.87 -8.85 14.78
CA HIS A 407 -12.30 -8.63 14.57
C HIS A 407 -12.73 -8.75 13.10
N HIS A 408 -11.81 -9.13 12.20
CA HIS A 408 -12.12 -9.29 10.79
C HIS A 408 -13.15 -10.41 10.58
N ARG A 409 -14.32 -10.05 10.06
CA ARG A 409 -15.34 -11.01 9.60
C ARG A 409 -15.35 -11.03 8.08
N LYS A 410 -15.49 -12.22 7.49
CA LYS A 410 -15.67 -12.34 6.04
C LYS A 410 -16.90 -11.52 5.62
N PRO A 411 -16.80 -10.70 4.55
CA PRO A 411 -17.92 -9.88 4.12
C PRO A 411 -19.07 -10.78 3.66
N ASN A 412 -20.27 -10.53 4.19
CA ASN A 412 -21.46 -11.27 3.78
C ASN A 412 -21.78 -10.97 2.30
N PRO A 413 -22.18 -11.98 1.51
CA PRO A 413 -22.61 -11.74 0.13
C PRO A 413 -23.85 -10.84 0.14
N GLN A 414 -23.76 -9.69 -0.52
CA GLN A 414 -24.84 -8.72 -0.63
C GLN A 414 -25.16 -8.45 -2.10
N LYS A 415 -26.42 -8.11 -2.41
CA LYS A 415 -26.82 -7.67 -3.75
C LYS A 415 -26.09 -6.36 -4.08
N LYS A 416 -25.34 -6.34 -5.17
CA LYS A 416 -24.59 -5.15 -5.62
C LYS A 416 -25.56 -4.03 -5.96
N ARG A 417 -25.49 -2.91 -5.23
CA ARG A 417 -26.27 -1.69 -5.49
C ARG A 417 -25.35 -0.62 -6.08
N TYR A 418 -25.60 -0.23 -7.32
CA TYR A 418 -24.76 0.74 -8.04
C TYR A 418 -25.44 2.11 -8.09
N LEU A 419 -25.22 2.93 -7.06
CA LEU A 419 -25.89 4.22 -6.88
C LEU A 419 -25.75 5.14 -8.10
N PHE A 420 -24.53 5.34 -8.60
CA PHE A 420 -24.28 6.24 -9.72
C PHE A 420 -24.80 5.72 -11.07
N ARG A 421 -24.85 4.40 -11.26
CA ARG A 421 -25.52 3.82 -12.43
C ARG A 421 -27.01 4.13 -12.41
N SER A 422 -27.64 4.03 -11.23
CA SER A 422 -29.04 4.39 -11.04
C SER A 422 -29.29 5.88 -11.23
N PHE A 423 -28.39 6.77 -10.79
CA PHE A 423 -28.52 8.20 -11.06
C PHE A 423 -28.39 8.51 -12.55
N LYS A 424 -27.37 7.97 -13.22
CA LYS A 424 -27.12 8.18 -14.65
C LYS A 424 -28.24 7.65 -15.56
N SER A 425 -29.01 6.64 -15.11
CA SER A 425 -30.18 6.16 -15.86
C SER A 425 -31.38 7.12 -15.80
N THR A 426 -31.37 8.10 -14.89
CA THR A 426 -32.45 9.10 -14.80
C THR A 426 -32.14 10.32 -15.67
N LYS A 427 -33.19 10.99 -16.16
CA LYS A 427 -33.07 12.24 -16.93
C LYS A 427 -32.49 13.43 -16.15
N PHE A 428 -32.41 13.31 -14.82
CA PHE A 428 -31.99 14.38 -13.92
C PHE A 428 -30.49 14.48 -13.74
N PHE A 429 -29.71 13.53 -14.26
CA PHE A 429 -28.27 13.52 -14.16
C PHE A 429 -27.62 13.49 -15.54
N GLN A 430 -26.54 14.25 -15.67
CA GLN A 430 -25.71 14.29 -16.87
C GLN A 430 -24.26 14.00 -16.50
N SER A 431 -23.46 13.58 -17.47
CA SER A 431 -22.03 13.32 -17.28
C SER A 431 -21.15 14.23 -18.12
N THR A 432 -20.04 14.67 -17.53
CA THR A 432 -18.99 15.47 -18.15
C THR A 432 -17.62 15.08 -17.57
N THR A 433 -16.55 15.64 -18.10
CA THR A 433 -15.21 15.61 -17.51
C THR A 433 -14.87 17.02 -17.02
N LEU A 434 -14.44 17.15 -15.77
CA LEU A 434 -13.99 18.41 -15.16
C LEU A 434 -12.62 18.23 -14.55
N ASP A 435 -11.88 19.33 -14.36
CA ASP A 435 -10.71 19.31 -13.50
C ASP A 435 -11.15 19.05 -12.04
N TRP A 436 -10.27 18.40 -11.27
CA TRP A 436 -10.54 18.07 -9.88
C TRP A 436 -10.69 19.32 -9.00
N VAL A 437 -9.91 20.38 -9.25
CA VAL A 437 -10.02 21.64 -8.49
C VAL A 437 -11.36 22.31 -8.76
N GLU A 438 -11.77 22.37 -10.02
CA GLU A 438 -13.08 22.88 -10.42
C GLU A 438 -14.21 22.12 -9.69
N PHE A 439 -14.16 20.79 -9.72
CA PHE A 439 -15.13 19.96 -9.01
C PHE A 439 -15.09 20.17 -7.48
N GLY A 440 -13.92 20.34 -6.89
CA GLY A 440 -13.77 20.65 -5.46
C GLY A 440 -14.46 21.96 -5.07
N LEU A 441 -14.25 23.03 -5.84
CA LEU A 441 -14.92 24.32 -5.65
C LEU A 441 -16.44 24.20 -5.78
N GLN A 442 -16.92 23.42 -6.75
CA GLN A 442 -18.35 23.15 -6.92
C GLN A 442 -18.95 22.46 -5.70
N VAL A 443 -18.32 21.40 -5.18
CA VAL A 443 -18.81 20.69 -3.98
C VAL A 443 -18.84 21.59 -2.75
N CYS A 444 -17.82 22.45 -2.58
CA CYS A 444 -17.79 23.43 -1.49
C CYS A 444 -18.95 24.44 -1.60
N ARG A 445 -19.18 25.01 -2.78
CA ARG A 445 -20.28 25.97 -3.02
C ARG A 445 -21.65 25.31 -2.86
N GLU A 446 -21.84 24.11 -3.43
CA GLU A 446 -23.05 23.31 -3.28
C GLU A 446 -23.35 23.02 -1.80
N GLY A 447 -22.34 22.58 -1.05
CA GLY A 447 -22.46 22.29 0.38
C GLY A 447 -22.85 23.52 1.20
N TYR A 448 -22.17 24.65 0.97
CA TYR A 448 -22.48 25.92 1.62
C TYR A 448 -23.92 26.36 1.35
N ASN A 449 -24.33 26.36 0.08
CA ASN A 449 -25.69 26.74 -0.32
C ASN A 449 -26.76 25.86 0.30
N MET A 450 -26.54 24.54 0.37
CA MET A 450 -27.50 23.63 0.99
C MET A 450 -27.68 23.90 2.49
N LEU A 451 -26.59 24.18 3.20
CA LEU A 451 -26.62 24.50 4.63
C LEU A 451 -27.25 25.87 4.88
N SER A 452 -26.87 26.87 4.10
CA SER A 452 -27.48 28.21 4.15
C SER A 452 -28.98 28.15 3.85
N LEU A 453 -29.41 27.41 2.83
CA LEU A 453 -30.83 27.17 2.54
C LEU A 453 -31.56 26.48 3.69
N LEU A 454 -30.88 25.61 4.45
CA LEU A 454 -31.47 24.93 5.60
C LEU A 454 -31.68 25.90 6.77
N ILE A 455 -30.72 26.79 7.02
CA ILE A 455 -30.80 27.87 8.02
C ILE A 455 -31.98 28.79 7.68
N HIS A 456 -32.04 29.29 6.45
CA HIS A 456 -33.13 30.14 5.99
C HIS A 456 -34.48 29.42 6.00
N ARG A 457 -34.54 28.13 5.65
CA ARG A 457 -35.78 27.33 5.73
C ARG A 457 -36.29 27.18 7.16
N LYS A 458 -35.40 27.18 8.16
CA LYS A 458 -35.75 27.15 9.58
C LYS A 458 -35.98 28.56 10.17
N ASN A 459 -35.93 29.61 9.34
CA ASN A 459 -36.08 31.01 9.75
C ASN A 459 -35.06 31.46 10.82
N LEU A 460 -33.84 30.90 10.79
CA LEU A 460 -32.77 31.23 11.72
C LEU A 460 -31.95 32.43 11.22
N ASN A 461 -32.59 33.59 11.10
CA ASN A 461 -31.97 34.78 10.49
C ASN A 461 -30.87 35.42 11.36
N CYS A 462 -30.75 35.00 12.63
CA CYS A 462 -29.69 35.43 13.53
C CYS A 462 -28.39 34.63 13.37
N LEU A 463 -28.41 33.53 12.62
CA LEU A 463 -27.22 32.73 12.33
C LEU A 463 -26.66 33.13 10.97
N HIS A 464 -25.37 33.44 10.96
CA HIS A 464 -24.59 33.59 9.74
C HIS A 464 -23.65 32.39 9.64
N LEU A 465 -23.65 31.74 8.48
CA LEU A 465 -22.68 30.70 8.13
C LEU A 465 -21.61 31.38 7.28
N ASP A 466 -20.38 31.37 7.74
CA ASP A 466 -19.25 31.87 6.95
C ASP A 466 -18.84 30.84 5.86
N TYR A 467 -17.97 31.24 4.93
CA TYR A 467 -17.51 30.35 3.85
C TYR A 467 -16.53 29.27 4.32
N ASN A 468 -16.02 29.38 5.56
CA ASN A 468 -15.21 28.36 6.24
C ASN A 468 -16.04 27.38 7.08
N PHE A 469 -17.37 27.48 7.02
CA PHE A 469 -18.35 26.63 7.72
C PHE A 469 -18.33 26.76 9.27
N SER A 470 -18.05 27.97 9.79
CA SER A 470 -18.11 28.30 11.23
C SER A 470 -19.50 28.65 11.73
#